data_AF-A0AA42B0S5-F1
#
_entry.id   AF-A0AA42B0S5-F1
#
_cell.length_a   1.000
_cell.length_b   1.000
_cell.length_c   1.000
_cell.angle_alpha   90.00
_cell.angle_beta   90.00
_cell.angle_gamma   90.00
#
_symmetry.space_group_name_H-M   'P 1'
#
loop_
_entity.id
_entity.type
_entity.pdbx_description
1 polymer ?
#
loop_
_entity_poly.entity_id
_entity_poly.type
_entity_poly.pdbx_seq_one_letter_code
_entity_poly.pdbx_strand_id
1 'polypeptide(L)'
;MVKFMKPNKAIIVLQGRFAGRKAVIIVNYNHIMPTRYTLDVDLKDVVSADALTSRDKKVTAAKETKKRFEERFKTGKNRWFFTKLRF
;
A
#
# COMPACT_ATOMS: atom_id res chain seq x y z
N MET A 1 10.04 -23.76 -1.45
CA MET A 1 10.45 -22.36 -1.24
C MET A 1 9.19 -21.54 -0.93
N VAL A 2 9.14 -20.81 0.19
CA VAL A 2 7.91 -20.12 0.65
C VAL A 2 7.75 -18.77 -0.06
N LYS A 3 6.54 -18.46 -0.55
CA LYS A 3 6.24 -17.19 -1.23
C LYS A 3 6.31 -16.01 -0.25
N PHE A 4 7.25 -15.09 -0.47
CA PHE A 4 7.47 -13.91 0.38
C PHE A 4 6.53 -12.75 0.03
N MET A 5 6.04 -12.69 -1.21
CA MET A 5 5.04 -11.74 -1.67
C MET A 5 3.66 -12.16 -1.18
N LYS A 6 3.30 -11.68 0.00
CA LYS A 6 2.00 -11.90 0.64
C LYS A 6 1.23 -10.58 0.69
N PRO A 7 -0.12 -10.63 0.78
CA PRO A 7 -0.91 -9.46 1.13
C PRO A 7 -0.37 -8.82 2.41
N ASN A 8 -0.53 -7.49 2.55
CA ASN A 8 -0.05 -6.71 3.69
C ASN A 8 1.48 -6.55 3.78
N LYS A 9 2.23 -7.00 2.78
CA LYS A 9 3.66 -6.69 2.67
C LYS A 9 3.85 -5.24 2.21
N ALA A 10 4.73 -4.50 2.89
CA ALA A 10 5.13 -3.18 2.47
C ALA A 10 6.19 -3.26 1.36
N ILE A 11 6.03 -2.42 0.35
CA ILE A 11 6.89 -2.36 -0.84
C ILE A 11 7.29 -0.92 -1.15
N ILE A 12 8.36 -0.74 -1.92
CA ILE A 12 8.75 0.54 -2.49
C ILE A 12 8.45 0.51 -3.99
N VAL A 13 7.84 1.57 -4.50
CA VAL A 13 7.57 1.72 -5.93
C VAL A 13 8.84 2.22 -6.62
N LEU A 14 9.28 1.50 -7.65
CA LEU A 14 10.53 1.80 -8.35
C LEU A 14 10.35 2.78 -9.53
N GLN A 15 9.19 2.76 -10.18
CA GLN A 15 8.97 3.49 -11.43
C GLN A 15 7.59 4.17 -11.47
N GLY A 16 7.44 5.17 -12.35
CA GLY A 16 6.21 5.91 -12.58
C GLY A 16 5.97 7.06 -11.59
N ARG A 17 4.76 7.63 -11.62
CA ARG A 17 4.37 8.82 -10.84
C ARG A 17 4.60 8.70 -9.33
N PHE A 18 4.54 7.48 -8.80
CA PHE A 18 4.67 7.20 -7.36
C PHE A 18 6.03 6.60 -6.99
N ALA A 19 7.04 6.69 -7.87
CA ALA A 19 8.40 6.23 -7.58
C ALA A 19 8.94 6.84 -6.27
N GLY A 20 9.69 6.03 -5.51
CA GLY A 20 10.23 6.41 -4.20
C GLY A 20 9.21 6.46 -3.06
N ARG A 21 7.92 6.16 -3.32
CA ARG A 21 6.89 6.04 -2.28
C ARG A 21 6.73 4.60 -1.81
N LYS A 22 6.26 4.47 -0.57
CA LYS A 22 5.93 3.19 0.07
C LYS A 22 4.47 2.82 -0.22
N ALA A 23 4.22 1.56 -0.53
CA ALA A 23 2.91 1.04 -0.89
C ALA A 23 2.67 -0.36 -0.31
N VAL A 24 1.46 -0.88 -0.49
CA VAL A 24 1.07 -2.27 -0.17
C VAL A 24 0.78 -3.00 -1.47
N ILE A 25 1.15 -4.28 -1.55
CA ILE A 25 0.98 -5.10 -2.77
C ILE A 25 -0.50 -5.32 -3.06
N ILE A 26 -0.91 -5.06 -4.31
CA ILE A 26 -2.26 -5.37 -4.81
C ILE A 26 -2.20 -6.16 -6.13
N VAL A 27 -1.35 -5.80 -7.11
CA VAL A 27 -1.42 -6.43 -8.46
C VAL A 27 -0.07 -6.72 -9.13
N ASN A 28 0.75 -5.70 -9.44
CA ASN A 28 1.93 -5.87 -10.31
C ASN A 28 3.25 -6.03 -9.51
N TYR A 29 4.06 -7.03 -9.89
CA TYR A 29 5.28 -7.44 -9.21
C TYR A 29 6.59 -6.90 -9.81
N ASN A 30 6.59 -6.41 -11.06
CA ASN A 30 7.83 -6.08 -11.77
C ASN A 30 8.42 -4.71 -11.37
N HIS A 31 7.57 -3.75 -11.01
CA HIS A 31 8.00 -2.36 -10.74
C HIS A 31 8.05 -2.03 -9.24
N ILE A 32 8.22 -3.06 -8.41
CA ILE A 32 8.15 -2.95 -6.95
C ILE A 32 9.36 -3.62 -6.31
N MET A 33 9.88 -3.00 -5.25
CA MET A 33 10.92 -3.59 -4.41
C MET A 33 10.30 -4.09 -3.10
N PRO A 34 10.38 -5.40 -2.80
CA PRO A 34 9.91 -5.94 -1.55
C PRO A 34 10.76 -5.45 -0.37
N THR A 35 10.12 -5.12 0.74
CA THR A 35 10.83 -4.75 1.97
C THR A 35 10.65 -5.80 3.05
N ARG A 36 11.40 -5.72 4.16
CA ARG A 36 11.18 -6.61 5.31
C ARG A 36 9.85 -6.33 6.01
N TYR A 37 9.33 -5.12 5.92
CA TYR A 37 8.19 -4.65 6.71
C TYR A 37 6.85 -5.22 6.25
N THR A 38 5.95 -5.38 7.21
CA THR A 38 4.53 -5.67 7.02
C THR A 38 3.70 -4.49 7.53
N LEU A 39 2.51 -4.32 6.98
CA LEU A 39 1.56 -3.32 7.38
C LEU A 39 0.26 -4.02 7.78
N ASP A 40 -0.09 -4.01 9.06
CA ASP A 40 -1.32 -4.65 9.55
C ASP A 40 -2.51 -3.70 9.36
N VAL A 41 -2.76 -3.31 8.12
CA VAL A 41 -3.98 -2.62 7.71
C VAL A 41 -4.67 -3.52 6.71
N ASP A 42 -5.86 -3.99 7.06
CA ASP A 42 -6.69 -4.73 6.14
C ASP A 42 -7.25 -3.76 5.10
N LEU A 43 -6.85 -3.95 3.85
CA LEU A 43 -7.27 -3.15 2.69
C LEU A 43 -7.92 -4.00 1.60
N LYS A 44 -8.07 -5.31 1.85
CA LYS A 44 -8.61 -6.26 0.85
C LYS A 44 -10.09 -6.06 0.57
N ASP A 45 -10.82 -5.60 1.57
CA ASP A 45 -12.23 -5.24 1.51
C ASP A 45 -12.46 -3.93 0.74
N VAL A 46 -11.57 -2.95 0.92
CA VAL A 46 -11.68 -1.63 0.26
C VAL A 46 -11.21 -1.67 -1.18
N VAL A 47 -10.10 -2.37 -1.44
CA VAL A 47 -9.42 -2.36 -2.74
C VAL A 47 -9.62 -3.71 -3.43
N SER A 48 -10.85 -3.95 -3.88
CA SER A 48 -11.20 -5.08 -4.74
C SER A 48 -10.90 -4.78 -6.21
N ALA A 49 -10.77 -5.84 -7.04
CA ALA A 49 -10.59 -5.68 -8.49
C ALA A 49 -11.73 -4.89 -9.14
N ASP A 50 -12.96 -5.06 -8.63
CA ASP A 50 -14.15 -4.36 -9.12
C ASP A 50 -14.13 -2.87 -8.77
N ALA A 51 -13.58 -2.49 -7.61
CA ALA A 51 -13.41 -1.09 -7.21
C ALA A 51 -12.37 -0.37 -8.09
N LEU A 52 -11.49 -1.11 -8.76
CA LEU A 52 -10.42 -0.60 -9.62
C LEU A 52 -10.82 -0.43 -11.10
N THR A 53 -12.08 -0.67 -11.46
CA THR A 53 -12.57 -0.51 -12.84
C THR A 53 -12.97 0.94 -13.14
N SER A 54 -13.93 1.47 -12.37
CA SER A 54 -14.47 2.82 -12.56
C SER A 54 -13.69 3.89 -11.77
N ARG A 55 -13.63 5.11 -12.31
CA ARG A 55 -12.99 6.27 -11.68
C ARG A 55 -13.66 6.65 -10.37
N ASP A 56 -14.98 6.62 -10.29
CA ASP A 56 -15.72 7.01 -9.07
C ASP A 56 -15.48 6.02 -7.92
N LYS A 57 -15.42 4.73 -8.25
CA LYS A 57 -15.07 3.66 -7.31
C LYS A 57 -13.61 3.78 -6.83
N LYS A 58 -12.68 4.19 -7.70
CA LYS A 58 -11.29 4.48 -7.29
C LYS A 58 -11.21 5.65 -6.31
N VAL A 59 -11.99 6.71 -6.53
CA VAL A 59 -11.99 7.89 -5.66
C VAL A 59 -12.55 7.56 -4.27
N THR A 60 -13.62 6.77 -4.20
CA THR A 60 -14.21 6.32 -2.93
C THR A 60 -13.27 5.38 -2.18
N ALA A 61 -12.70 4.37 -2.85
CA ALA A 61 -11.70 3.48 -2.26
C ALA A 61 -10.45 4.24 -1.76
N ALA A 62 -10.00 5.27 -2.48
CA ALA A 62 -8.87 6.10 -2.06
C ALA A 62 -9.18 6.94 -0.80
N LYS A 63 -10.39 7.49 -0.69
CA LYS A 63 -10.84 8.22 0.51
C LYS A 63 -10.89 7.30 1.73
N GLU A 64 -11.42 6.10 1.57
CA GLU A 64 -11.48 5.12 2.65
C GLU A 64 -10.09 4.63 3.06
N THR A 65 -9.23 4.31 2.08
CA THR A 65 -7.83 3.92 2.34
C THR A 65 -7.07 5.02 3.09
N LYS A 66 -7.29 6.29 2.71
CA LYS A 66 -6.68 7.44 3.40
C LYS A 66 -7.09 7.49 4.88
N LYS A 67 -8.38 7.31 5.18
CA LYS A 67 -8.89 7.28 6.56
C LYS A 67 -8.19 6.20 7.40
N ARG A 68 -8.08 4.97 6.87
CA ARG A 68 -7.41 3.85 7.57
C ARG A 68 -5.93 4.11 7.82
N PHE A 69 -5.24 4.75 6.87
CA PHE A 69 -3.84 5.15 7.06
C PHE A 69 -3.66 6.27 8.08
N GLU A 70 -4.57 7.25 8.13
CA GLU A 70 -4.53 8.30 9.15
C GLU A 70 -4.79 7.76 10.56
N GLU A 71 -5.74 6.85 10.72
CA GLU A 71 -5.99 6.15 11.98
C GLU A 71 -4.73 5.38 12.43
N ARG A 72 -4.10 4.62 11.52
CA ARG A 72 -2.87 3.89 11.83
C ARG A 72 -1.69 4.82 12.15
N PHE A 73 -1.56 5.95 11.47
CA PHE A 73 -0.52 6.93 11.75
C PHE A 73 -0.64 7.49 13.17
N LYS A 74 -1.86 7.82 13.62
CA LYS A 74 -2.13 8.31 14.98
C LYS A 74 -1.74 7.30 16.06
N THR A 75 -1.83 6.00 15.79
CA THR A 75 -1.37 4.96 16.74
C THR A 75 0.15 4.92 16.95
N GLY A 76 0.93 5.62 16.12
CA GLY A 76 2.39 5.61 16.17
C GLY A 76 3.04 4.30 15.71
N LYS A 77 2.24 3.33 15.23
CA LYS A 77 2.73 2.06 14.67
C LYS A 77 3.20 2.23 13.23
N ASN A 78 4.02 1.29 12.74
CA ASN A 78 4.54 1.28 11.38
C ASN A 78 5.26 2.58 10.99
N ARG A 79 6.03 3.18 11.92
CA ARG A 79 6.76 4.45 11.72
C ARG A 79 7.51 4.49 10.38
N TRP A 80 8.24 3.42 10.05
CA TRP A 80 8.96 3.34 8.78
C TRP A 80 8.05 3.55 7.58
N PHE A 81 6.81 3.02 7.56
CA PHE A 81 5.89 3.21 6.43
C PHE A 81 5.47 4.67 6.26
N PHE A 82 5.26 5.39 7.36
CA PHE A 82 4.78 6.78 7.36
C PHE A 82 5.91 7.83 7.32
N THR A 83 7.16 7.45 7.58
CA THR A 83 8.32 8.34 7.40
C THR A 83 8.69 8.45 5.92
N LYS A 84 8.92 9.67 5.43
CA LYS A 84 9.39 9.93 4.07
C LYS A 84 10.72 9.20 3.81
N LEU A 85 10.82 8.50 2.68
CA LEU A 85 12.09 7.92 2.23
C LEU A 85 13.00 9.06 1.74
N ARG A 86 14.26 9.04 2.17
CA ARG A 86 15.30 9.94 1.68
C ARG A 86 16.16 9.15 0.71
N PHE A 87 16.31 9.67 -0.50
CA PHE A 87 17.14 9.15 -1.58
C PHE A 87 17.85 10.34 -2.23
#